data_AF-A0A8S3JT66-F1
#
_entry.id   AF-A0A8S3JT66-F1
#
_cell.length_a   1.000
_cell.length_b   1.000
_cell.length_c   1.000
_cell.angle_alpha   90.00
_cell.angle_beta   90.00
_cell.angle_gamma   90.00
#
_symmetry.space_group_name_H-M   'P 1'
#
loop_
_entity.id
_entity.type
_entity.pdbx_description
1 polymer ?
#
loop_
_entity_poly.entity_id
_entity_poly.type
_entity_poly.pdbx_seq_one_letter_code
_entity_poly.pdbx_strand_id
1 'polypeptide(L)'
;MFRNLGIADKGFHYEPIVRQFATALYVLGGRRAYEFLRLNIPSLLPSVQILQAAISATENNLTEGKFNYEGACNYFNSIHVTMGFIAEDATAVIPKITYDTTSDTFIGFAAQ
;
A
#
# COMPACT_ATOMS: atom_id res chain seq x y z
N MET A 1 11.42 -4.66 26.67
CA MET A 1 10.35 -3.71 26.29
C MET A 1 10.79 -3.06 24.97
N PHE A 2 10.18 -3.42 23.84
CA PHE A 2 10.56 -2.88 22.53
C PHE A 2 10.18 -1.40 22.46
N ARG A 3 11.15 -0.50 22.68
CA ARG A 3 10.94 0.96 22.54
C ARG A 3 11.20 1.37 21.09
N ASN A 4 10.23 1.10 20.21
CA ASN A 4 10.22 1.61 18.83
C ASN A 4 9.57 3.00 18.72
N LEU A 5 9.36 3.66 19.86
CA LEU A 5 8.72 4.95 20.00
C LEU A 5 9.80 5.96 20.39
N GLY A 6 10.20 6.81 19.44
CA GLY A 6 10.91 8.04 19.78
C GLY A 6 9.94 8.98 20.48
N ILE A 7 10.30 9.49 21.66
CA ILE A 7 9.57 10.59 22.30
C ILE A 7 10.01 11.86 21.55
N ALA A 8 9.19 12.32 20.62
CA ALA A 8 9.29 13.67 20.09
C ALA A 8 8.30 14.55 20.84
N ASP A 9 8.63 15.83 20.97
CA ASP A 9 7.89 16.88 21.69
C ASP A 9 6.42 17.06 21.23
N LYS A 10 6.02 16.38 20.15
CA LYS A 10 4.68 16.40 19.54
C LYS A 10 4.20 15.02 19.05
N GLY A 11 4.37 13.97 19.87
CA GLY A 11 3.71 12.68 19.67
C GLY A 11 4.62 11.52 19.27
N PHE A 12 4.02 10.34 19.15
CA PHE A 12 4.72 9.09 18.87
C PHE A 12 5.13 8.99 17.40
N HIS A 13 6.45 8.98 17.12
CA HIS A 13 6.98 8.70 15.79
C HIS A 13 7.55 7.27 15.72
N TYR A 14 6.98 6.48 14.80
CA TYR A 14 7.54 5.18 14.42
C TYR A 14 8.70 5.40 13.46
N GLU A 15 9.78 4.65 13.65
CA GLU A 15 10.90 4.63 12.71
C GLU A 15 10.45 4.20 11.31
N PRO A 16 11.12 4.68 10.24
CA PRO A 16 10.77 4.33 8.86
C PRO A 16 10.74 2.81 8.62
N ILE A 17 11.68 2.06 9.21
CA ILE A 17 11.76 0.61 9.07
C ILE A 17 10.53 -0.10 9.67
N VAL A 18 10.02 0.40 10.79
CA VAL A 18 8.81 -0.13 11.44
C VAL A 18 7.58 0.16 10.59
N ARG A 19 7.51 1.33 9.95
CA ARG A 19 6.42 1.66 9.02
C ARG A 19 6.45 0.77 7.79
N GLN A 20 7.63 0.55 7.19
CA GLN A 20 7.77 -0.35 6.03
C GLN A 20 7.36 -1.79 6.38
N PHE A 21 7.84 -2.31 7.51
CA PHE A 21 7.43 -3.63 8.00
C PHE A 21 5.93 -3.71 8.24
N ALA A 22 5.35 -2.70 8.89
CA ALA A 22 3.92 -2.65 9.17
C ALA A 22 3.07 -2.57 7.89
N THR A 23 3.51 -1.81 6.88
CA THR A 23 2.87 -1.76 5.56
C THR A 23 2.91 -3.13 4.88
N ALA A 24 4.08 -3.77 4.85
CA ALA A 24 4.22 -5.11 4.26
C ALA A 24 3.32 -6.14 4.97
N LEU A 25 3.30 -6.12 6.31
CA LEU A 25 2.44 -6.99 7.11
C LEU A 25 0.94 -6.72 6.85
N TYR A 26 0.54 -5.46 6.71
CA TYR A 26 -0.84 -5.08 6.43
C TYR A 26 -1.27 -5.52 5.02
N VAL A 27 -0.41 -5.35 4.02
CA VAL A 27 -0.69 -5.74 2.63
C VAL A 27 -0.73 -7.26 2.46
N LEU A 28 0.24 -7.98 3.02
CA LEU A 28 0.34 -9.43 2.86
C LEU A 28 -0.59 -10.21 3.80
N GLY A 29 -0.70 -9.79 5.06
CA GLY A 29 -1.52 -10.46 6.08
C GLY A 29 -2.98 -9.99 6.08
N GLY A 30 -3.27 -8.87 5.41
CA GLY A 30 -4.58 -8.24 5.42
C GLY A 30 -4.93 -7.55 6.73
N ARG A 31 -5.98 -6.73 6.68
CA ARG A 31 -6.40 -5.87 7.78
C ARG A 31 -6.67 -6.62 9.09
N ARG A 32 -7.34 -7.78 9.02
CA ARG A 32 -7.73 -8.55 10.21
C ARG A 32 -6.52 -9.09 10.97
N ALA A 33 -5.55 -9.67 10.26
CA ALA A 33 -4.34 -10.18 10.88
C ALA A 33 -3.49 -9.05 11.47
N TYR A 34 -3.39 -7.93 10.75
CA TYR A 34 -2.68 -6.75 11.23
C TYR A 34 -3.29 -6.17 12.51
N GLU A 35 -4.61 -5.96 12.53
CA GLU A 35 -5.31 -5.44 13.72
C GLU A 35 -5.21 -6.41 14.89
N PHE A 36 -5.30 -7.71 14.65
CA PHE A 36 -5.08 -8.73 15.68
C PHE A 36 -3.69 -8.60 16.33
N LEU A 37 -2.62 -8.53 15.53
CA LEU A 37 -1.25 -8.39 16.05
C LEU A 37 -1.05 -7.07 16.81
N ARG A 38 -1.58 -5.97 16.27
CA ARG A 38 -1.50 -4.65 16.90
C ARG A 38 -2.21 -4.60 18.26
N LEU A 39 -3.35 -5.27 18.40
CA LEU A 39 -4.10 -5.33 19.66
C LEU A 39 -3.40 -6.20 20.71
N ASN A 40 -2.74 -7.28 20.29
CA ASN A 40 -2.02 -8.19 21.19
C ASN A 40 -0.64 -7.68 21.59
N ILE A 41 -0.02 -6.79 20.81
CA ILE A 41 1.29 -6.21 21.11
C ILE A 41 1.21 -4.67 21.07
N PRO A 42 0.86 -4.03 22.21
CA PRO A 42 0.77 -2.59 22.30
C PRO A 42 2.08 -1.92 21.90
N SER A 43 1.98 -0.75 21.24
CA SER A 43 3.12 0.09 20.86
C SER A 43 4.11 -0.49 19.83
N LEU A 44 3.90 -1.72 19.35
CA LEU A 44 4.75 -2.30 18.31
C LEU A 44 4.43 -1.75 16.92
N LEU A 45 3.13 -1.61 16.62
CA LEU A 45 2.63 -1.36 15.27
C LEU A 45 1.82 -0.06 15.19
N PRO A 46 1.99 0.75 14.12
CA PRO A 46 1.22 1.96 13.89
C PRO A 46 -0.28 1.66 13.69
N SER A 47 -1.11 2.69 13.87
CA SER A 47 -2.54 2.56 13.58
C SER A 47 -2.78 2.36 12.08
N VAL A 48 -3.91 1.73 11.75
CA VAL A 48 -4.32 1.51 10.35
C VAL A 48 -4.48 2.84 9.60
N GLN A 49 -4.94 3.89 10.29
CA GLN A 49 -5.04 5.24 9.73
C GLN A 49 -3.67 5.81 9.32
N ILE A 50 -2.64 5.63 10.17
CA ILE A 50 -1.28 6.05 9.86
C ILE A 50 -0.74 5.28 8.65
N LEU A 51 -1.01 3.98 8.57
CA LEU A 51 -0.62 3.17 7.42
C LEU A 51 -1.33 3.61 6.14
N GLN A 52 -2.64 3.82 6.18
CA GLN A 52 -3.41 4.28 5.01
C GLN A 52 -2.90 5.64 4.52
N ALA A 53 -2.68 6.59 5.43
CA ALA A 53 -2.09 7.87 5.07
C ALA A 53 -0.70 7.72 4.43
N ALA A 54 0.15 6.83 4.95
CA ALA A 54 1.47 6.57 4.38
C ALA A 54 1.40 5.91 2.99
N ILE A 55 0.45 4.98 2.79
CA ILE A 55 0.22 4.32 1.49
C ILE A 55 -0.29 5.34 0.48
N SER A 56 -1.30 6.14 0.84
CA SER A 56 -1.86 7.18 -0.02
C SER A 56 -0.88 8.32 -0.33
N ALA A 57 0.08 8.58 0.56
CA ALA A 57 1.15 9.55 0.33
C ALA A 57 2.28 9.02 -0.57
N THR A 58 2.30 7.72 -0.87
CA THR A 58 3.32 7.16 -1.77
C THR A 58 2.97 7.58 -3.20
N GLU A 59 3.91 8.21 -3.91
CA GLU A 59 3.74 8.71 -5.29
C GLU A 59 3.42 7.62 -6.34
N ASN A 60 3.40 6.34 -5.93
CA ASN A 60 2.99 5.20 -6.74
C ASN A 60 1.46 5.08 -6.86
N ASN A 61 0.76 6.19 -7.11
CA ASN A 61 -0.62 6.11 -7.56
C ASN A 61 -0.59 5.51 -8.97
N LEU A 62 -1.06 4.26 -9.07
CA LEU A 62 -1.24 3.58 -10.34
C LEU A 62 -2.27 4.39 -11.14
N THR A 63 -1.79 5.01 -12.20
CA THR A 63 -2.65 5.73 -13.14
C THR A 63 -3.24 4.73 -14.12
N GLU A 64 -4.55 4.84 -14.37
CA GLU A 64 -5.25 3.94 -15.28
C GLU A 64 -4.59 3.96 -16.67
N GLY A 65 -4.45 2.78 -17.28
CA GLY A 65 -3.81 2.63 -18.59
C GLY A 65 -2.29 2.83 -18.61
N LYS A 66 -1.64 3.07 -17.46
CA LYS A 66 -0.18 3.21 -17.39
C LYS A 66 0.49 1.96 -16.83
N PHE A 67 1.17 1.23 -17.70
CA PHE A 67 2.03 0.13 -17.31
C PHE A 67 3.40 0.66 -16.78
N ASN A 68 3.81 0.24 -15.58
CA ASN A 68 5.11 0.61 -15.00
C ASN A 68 6.25 -0.24 -15.59
N TYR A 69 6.58 0.01 -16.85
CA TYR A 69 7.64 -0.70 -17.57
C TYR A 69 9.02 -0.55 -16.90
N GLU A 70 9.36 0.67 -16.47
CA GLU A 70 10.66 0.97 -15.87
C GLU A 70 10.87 0.21 -14.56
N GLY A 71 9.84 0.16 -13.70
CA GLY A 71 9.86 -0.64 -12.48
C GLY A 71 10.06 -2.14 -12.76
N ALA A 72 9.41 -2.67 -13.79
CA ALA A 72 9.58 -4.06 -14.21
C ALA A 72 11.00 -4.34 -14.70
N CYS A 73 11.57 -3.47 -15.53
CA CYS A 73 12.97 -3.58 -15.98
C CYS A 73 13.96 -3.53 -14.82
N ASN A 74 13.78 -2.57 -13.91
CA ASN A 74 14.64 -2.43 -12.73
C ASN A 74 14.58 -3.68 -11.84
N TYR A 75 13.39 -4.24 -11.67
CA TYR A 75 13.23 -5.51 -10.96
C TYR A 75 13.96 -6.66 -11.67
N PHE A 76 13.74 -6.88 -12.97
CA PHE A 76 14.40 -7.95 -13.71
C PHE A 76 15.93 -7.82 -13.72
N ASN A 77 16.45 -6.60 -13.82
CA ASN A 77 17.88 -6.33 -13.70
C ASN A 77 18.42 -6.70 -12.31
N SER A 78 17.66 -6.41 -11.24
CA SER A 78 18.07 -6.72 -9.87
C SER A 78 18.19 -8.23 -9.60
N ILE A 79 17.32 -9.02 -10.22
CA ILE A 79 17.31 -10.49 -10.09
C ILE A 79 18.09 -11.19 -11.22
N HIS A 80 18.82 -10.44 -12.05
CA HIS A 80 19.67 -10.95 -13.14
C HIS A 80 18.92 -11.85 -14.14
N VAL A 81 17.66 -11.53 -14.43
CA VAL A 81 16.84 -12.27 -15.39
C VAL A 81 17.08 -11.73 -16.79
N THR A 82 17.35 -12.63 -17.73
CA THR A 82 17.68 -12.28 -19.13
C THR A 82 16.42 -12.11 -20.00
N MET A 83 15.31 -12.75 -19.63
CA MET A 83 14.05 -12.70 -20.37
C MET A 83 12.88 -12.91 -19.41
N GLY A 84 11.85 -12.08 -19.52
CA GLY A 84 10.60 -12.18 -18.77
C GLY A 84 9.41 -11.93 -19.69
N PHE A 85 8.31 -12.61 -19.44
CA PHE A 85 7.04 -12.42 -20.15
C PHE A 85 6.02 -11.82 -19.21
N ILE A 86 5.21 -10.90 -19.72
CA ILE A 86 4.13 -10.26 -18.99
C ILE A 86 2.86 -10.54 -19.77
N ALA A 87 1.92 -11.21 -19.12
CA ALA A 87 0.60 -11.47 -19.68
C ALA A 87 -0.43 -10.69 -18.86
N GLU A 88 -1.31 -9.99 -19.55
CA GLU A 88 -2.46 -9.33 -18.95
C GLU A 88 -3.72 -10.11 -19.32
N ASP A 89 -4.60 -10.31 -18.35
CA ASP A 89 -5.92 -10.89 -18.55
C ASP A 89 -6.97 -9.92 -17.97
N ALA A 90 -8.13 -9.84 -18.62
CA ALA A 90 -9.19 -8.93 -18.23
C ALA A 90 -10.14 -9.62 -17.26
N THR A 91 -10.23 -9.10 -16.04
CA THR A 91 -11.21 -9.59 -15.06
C THR A 91 -12.52 -8.81 -15.19
N ALA A 92 -13.66 -9.50 -15.16
CA ALA A 92 -14.97 -8.84 -15.16
C ALA A 92 -15.14 -7.97 -13.90
N VAL A 93 -15.46 -6.69 -14.09
CA VAL A 93 -15.69 -5.72 -13.00
C VAL A 93 -17.20 -5.44 -12.90
N ILE A 94 -17.72 -5.39 -11.67
CA ILE A 94 -19.11 -4.97 -11.43
C ILE A 94 -19.19 -3.45 -11.68
N PRO A 95 -20.03 -2.97 -12.61
CA PRO A 95 -20.16 -1.55 -12.89
C PRO A 95 -20.69 -0.83 -11.66
N LYS A 96 -19.84 0.00 -11.06
CA LYS A 96 -20.15 0.81 -9.90
C LYS A 96 -19.47 2.15 -10.04
N ILE A 97 -20.26 3.22 -10.02
CA ILE A 97 -19.75 4.59 -10.01
C ILE A 97 -19.52 5.01 -8.56
N THR A 98 -18.30 5.42 -8.25
CA THR A 98 -17.89 5.95 -6.95
C THR A 98 -17.29 7.32 -7.13
N TYR A 99 -17.65 8.26 -6.26
CA TYR A 99 -17.02 9.57 -6.22
C TYR A 99 -15.72 9.50 -5.41
N ASP A 100 -14.61 9.90 -6.03
CA ASP A 100 -13.34 10.09 -5.33
C ASP A 100 -13.22 11.56 -4.93
N THR A 101 -13.20 11.79 -3.61
CA THR A 101 -13.05 13.13 -3.02
C THR A 101 -11.66 13.73 -3.25
N THR A 102 -10.67 12.89 -3.55
CA THR A 102 -9.27 13.31 -3.67
C THR A 102 -9.01 13.99 -5.01
N SER A 103 -9.54 13.42 -6.09
CA SER A 103 -9.46 13.95 -7.45
C SER A 103 -10.65 14.80 -7.86
N ASP A 104 -11.71 14.85 -7.05
CA ASP A 104 -13.00 15.46 -7.38
C ASP A 104 -13.59 14.89 -8.69
N THR A 105 -13.54 13.56 -8.83
CA THR A 105 -14.01 12.87 -10.03
C THR A 105 -14.91 11.68 -9.71
N PHE A 106 -15.83 11.38 -10.63
CA PHE A 106 -16.58 10.13 -10.61
C PHE A 106 -15.78 9.05 -11.34
N ILE A 107 -15.49 7.96 -10.64
CA ILE A 107 -14.73 6.81 -11.14
C ILE A 107 -15.67 5.62 -11.26
N GLY A 108 -15.69 4.95 -12.41
CA GLY A 108 -16.44 3.72 -12.62
C GLY A 108 -17.05 3.59 -14.00
N PHE A 109 -17.44 2.37 -14.34
CA PHE A 109 -18.11 2.07 -15.61
C PHE A 109 -19.62 2.26 -15.47
N ALA A 110 -20.22 3.00 -16.40
CA ALA A 110 -21.67 3.00 -16.56
C ALA A 110 -22.11 1.64 -17.11
N ALA A 111 -23.22 1.11 -16.59
CA ALA A 111 -23.85 -0.06 -17.22
C ALA A 111 -24.34 0.36 -18.62
N GLN A 112 -23.90 -0.37 -19.64
CA GLN A 112 -24.41 -0.25 -21.02
C GLN A 112 -25.79 -0.88 -21.13
#